data_AF-A0A1V6EFG5-F1
#
_entry.id   AF-A0A1V6EFG5-F1
#
_cell.length_a   1.000
_cell.length_b   1.000
_cell.length_c   1.000
_cell.angle_alpha   90.00
_cell.angle_beta   90.00
_cell.angle_gamma   90.00
#
_symmetry.space_group_name_H-M   'P 1'
#
loop_
_entity.id
_entity.type
_entity.pdbx_description
1 polymer ?
#
loop_
_entity_poly.entity_id
_entity_poly.type
_entity_poly.pdbx_seq_one_letter_code
_entity_poly.pdbx_strand_id
1 'polypeptide(L)'
;MGEEELRGVDTKPLVGHLAAWNYFMSIKSPANDAFIKQWSAYAKAKKIPGHMDKPLTNDPMEATWIGFNMWAQAVKKANSTDVDKVIAAMAGQTFNAPSGIVSKMDEKNHHLHKSVFIGEIKADGQFNVVWKTPGPVKAKPWSPYIEGNDKKPDEPAKK
;
A
#
# COMPACT_ATOMS: atom_id res chain seq x y z
N MET A 1 -2.51 5.74 -12.28
CA MET A 1 -2.57 7.16 -11.90
C MET A 1 -3.12 7.24 -10.49
N GLY A 2 -2.41 7.88 -9.55
CA GLY A 2 -2.81 8.07 -8.16
C GLY A 2 -2.96 9.55 -7.81
N GLU A 3 -3.17 9.85 -6.53
CA GLU A 3 -3.48 11.20 -6.04
C GLU A 3 -2.35 12.21 -6.32
N GLU A 4 -1.10 11.77 -6.26
CA GLU A 4 0.06 12.63 -6.55
C GLU A 4 0.15 13.00 -8.03
N GLU A 5 -0.08 12.05 -8.93
CA GLU A 5 -0.09 12.33 -10.37
C GLU A 5 -1.27 13.25 -10.75
N LEU A 6 -2.45 13.04 -10.13
CA LEU A 6 -3.64 13.86 -10.38
C LEU A 6 -3.47 15.31 -9.94
N ARG A 7 -2.62 15.60 -8.94
CA ARG A 7 -2.31 16.97 -8.50
C ARG A 7 -1.66 17.80 -9.63
N GLY A 8 -0.93 17.16 -10.54
CA GLY A 8 -0.15 17.82 -11.60
C GLY A 8 -0.89 18.06 -12.92
N VAL A 9 -2.16 17.66 -13.04
CA VAL A 9 -2.92 17.69 -14.31
C VAL A 9 -4.32 18.29 -14.14
N ASP A 10 -4.96 18.70 -15.25
CA ASP A 10 -6.40 18.99 -15.23
C ASP A 10 -7.17 17.67 -15.11
N THR A 11 -7.88 17.52 -13.99
CA THR A 11 -8.61 16.31 -13.63
C THR A 11 -9.98 16.23 -14.29
N LYS A 12 -10.52 17.33 -14.82
CA LYS A 12 -11.87 17.35 -15.41
C LYS A 12 -12.07 16.34 -16.55
N PRO A 13 -11.13 16.16 -17.50
CA PRO A 13 -11.27 15.16 -18.55
C PRO A 13 -11.13 13.72 -18.06
N LEU A 14 -10.68 13.52 -16.82
CA LEU A 14 -10.42 12.21 -16.23
C LEU A 14 -11.55 11.73 -15.31
N VAL A 15 -12.55 12.57 -15.05
CA VAL A 15 -13.70 12.21 -14.21
C VAL A 15 -14.38 10.97 -14.77
N GLY A 16 -14.65 9.99 -13.90
CA GLY A 16 -15.25 8.71 -14.31
C GLY A 16 -14.23 7.64 -14.72
N HIS A 17 -12.97 8.00 -14.98
CA HIS A 17 -11.94 7.00 -15.25
C HIS A 17 -11.65 6.18 -13.99
N LEU A 18 -11.39 4.88 -14.19
CA LEU A 18 -11.14 3.94 -13.10
C LEU A 18 -9.64 3.74 -12.88
N ALA A 19 -9.27 3.60 -11.61
CA ALA A 19 -7.95 3.15 -11.20
C ALA A 19 -8.07 1.96 -10.23
N ALA A 20 -7.15 1.01 -10.34
CA ALA A 20 -7.04 -0.12 -9.43
C ALA A 20 -5.78 0.04 -8.56
N TRP A 21 -5.96 0.08 -7.25
CA TRP A 21 -4.88 0.30 -6.26
C TRP A 21 -5.14 -0.49 -4.98
N ASN A 22 -4.15 -0.60 -4.09
CA ASN A 22 -4.33 -1.23 -2.77
C ASN A 22 -4.76 -0.22 -1.70
N TYR A 23 -4.66 1.08 -1.99
CA TYR A 23 -5.05 2.17 -1.10
C TYR A 23 -5.46 3.41 -1.89
N PHE A 24 -6.41 4.16 -1.32
CA PHE A 24 -6.75 5.52 -1.72
C PHE A 24 -6.87 6.39 -0.46
N MET A 25 -6.45 7.64 -0.54
CA MET A 25 -6.54 8.59 0.58
C MET A 25 -7.98 8.80 1.07
N SER A 26 -8.97 8.64 0.19
CA SER A 26 -10.38 8.82 0.50
C SER A 26 -11.02 7.69 1.33
N ILE A 27 -10.28 6.60 1.58
CA ILE A 27 -10.78 5.47 2.38
C ILE A 27 -11.09 5.92 3.82
N LYS A 28 -12.26 5.53 4.34
CA LYS A 28 -12.64 5.80 5.73
C LYS A 28 -12.21 4.65 6.62
N SER A 29 -11.15 4.84 7.40
CA SER A 29 -10.72 3.91 8.44
C SER A 29 -9.95 4.65 9.54
N PRO A 30 -10.01 4.19 10.81
CA PRO A 30 -9.22 4.81 11.88
C PRO A 30 -7.71 4.78 11.61
N ALA A 31 -7.22 3.73 10.94
CA ALA A 31 -5.82 3.63 10.55
C ALA A 31 -5.44 4.67 9.49
N ASN A 32 -6.36 4.95 8.55
CA ASN A 32 -6.13 5.98 7.55
C ASN A 32 -6.11 7.38 8.16
N ASP A 33 -7.09 7.69 9.00
CA ASP A 33 -7.18 9.00 9.66
C ASP A 33 -5.90 9.30 10.46
N ALA A 34 -5.37 8.28 11.16
CA ALA A 34 -4.11 8.38 11.87
C ALA A 34 -2.91 8.60 10.92
N PHE A 35 -2.85 7.86 9.81
CA PHE A 35 -1.79 7.98 8.82
C PHE A 35 -1.76 9.37 8.17
N ILE A 36 -2.91 9.85 7.67
CA ILE A 36 -3.05 11.18 7.08
C ILE A 36 -2.67 12.26 8.10
N LYS A 37 -3.12 12.14 9.35
CA LYS A 37 -2.80 13.09 10.43
C LYS A 37 -1.30 13.16 10.70
N GLN A 38 -0.63 12.01 10.82
CA GLN A 38 0.81 11.95 11.05
C GLN A 38 1.60 12.55 9.89
N TRP A 39 1.25 12.18 8.66
CA TRP A 39 1.87 12.74 7.46
C TRP A 39 1.66 14.26 7.37
N SER A 40 0.44 14.74 7.57
CA SER A 40 0.11 16.17 7.53
C SER A 40 0.92 16.97 8.56
N ALA A 41 1.02 16.47 9.79
CA ALA A 41 1.81 17.09 10.85
C ALA A 41 3.31 17.13 10.50
N TYR A 42 3.84 16.01 10.00
CA TYR A 42 5.23 15.92 9.56
C TYR A 42 5.53 16.87 8.40
N ALA A 43 4.70 16.84 7.35
CA ALA A 43 4.85 17.65 6.15
C ALA A 43 4.85 19.14 6.48
N LYS A 44 3.96 19.56 7.38
CA LYS A 44 3.91 20.94 7.87
C LYS A 44 5.14 21.32 8.69
N ALA A 45 5.53 20.48 9.66
CA ALA A 45 6.69 20.74 10.51
C ALA A 45 8.01 20.81 9.72
N LYS A 46 8.15 19.99 8.68
CA LYS A 46 9.33 19.94 7.82
C LYS A 46 9.24 20.85 6.60
N LYS A 47 8.15 21.62 6.46
CA LYS A 47 7.89 22.50 5.32
C LYS A 47 8.07 21.79 3.97
N ILE A 48 7.56 20.56 3.87
CA ILE A 48 7.67 19.73 2.67
C ILE A 48 6.95 20.44 1.51
N PRO A 49 7.66 20.83 0.43
CA PRO A 49 7.05 21.51 -0.71
C PRO A 49 5.88 20.70 -1.28
N GLY A 50 4.77 21.37 -1.60
CA GLY A 50 3.56 20.74 -2.14
C GLY A 50 2.69 19.98 -1.12
N HIS A 51 3.18 19.72 0.10
CA HIS A 51 2.45 18.94 1.11
C HIS A 51 2.20 19.69 2.43
N MET A 52 2.91 20.78 2.70
CA MET A 52 2.72 21.57 3.92
C MET A 52 1.28 22.09 4.08
N ASP A 53 0.67 22.59 3.00
CA ASP A 53 -0.66 23.21 3.03
C ASP A 53 -1.77 22.30 2.50
N LYS A 54 -1.43 21.40 1.57
CA LYS A 54 -2.35 20.45 0.95
C LYS A 54 -1.77 19.03 1.02
N PRO A 55 -1.64 18.44 2.22
CA PRO A 55 -1.07 17.11 2.38
C PRO A 55 -1.92 16.09 1.60
N LEU A 56 -1.24 15.26 0.81
CA LEU A 56 -1.81 14.11 0.15
C LEU A 56 -1.02 12.86 0.52
N THR A 57 -1.70 11.73 0.48
CA THR A 57 -1.12 10.41 0.57
C THR A 57 -1.57 9.61 -0.64
N ASN A 58 -0.77 8.63 -1.06
CA ASN A 58 -1.09 7.74 -2.17
C ASN A 58 -0.65 6.30 -1.83
N ASP A 59 -0.96 5.36 -2.72
CA ASP A 59 -0.67 3.93 -2.51
C ASP A 59 0.82 3.61 -2.29
N PRO A 60 1.79 4.18 -3.05
CA PRO A 60 3.22 3.98 -2.76
C PRO A 60 3.66 4.42 -1.36
N MET A 61 3.12 5.53 -0.86
CA MET A 61 3.38 6.00 0.50
C MET A 61 2.83 5.02 1.53
N GLU A 62 1.62 4.49 1.32
CA GLU A 62 1.02 3.46 2.17
C GLU A 62 1.84 2.16 2.16
N ALA A 63 2.30 1.72 1.00
CA ALA A 63 3.13 0.53 0.86
C ALA A 63 4.46 0.67 1.63
N THR A 64 5.09 1.85 1.54
CA THR A 64 6.32 2.17 2.29
C THR A 64 6.06 2.19 3.80
N TRP A 65 4.93 2.79 4.21
CA TRP A 65 4.52 2.82 5.61
C TRP A 65 4.35 1.41 6.19
N ILE A 66 3.65 0.53 5.48
CA ILE A 66 3.50 -0.87 5.90
C ILE A 66 4.86 -1.56 5.96
N GLY A 67 5.64 -1.50 4.88
CA GLY A 67 6.90 -2.22 4.74
C GLY A 67 7.89 -1.85 5.84
N PHE A 68 8.05 -0.55 6.13
CA PHE A 68 8.98 -0.10 7.16
C PHE A 68 8.53 -0.49 8.57
N ASN A 69 7.22 -0.41 8.86
CA ASN A 69 6.69 -0.85 10.15
C ASN A 69 6.84 -2.36 10.35
N MET A 70 6.56 -3.18 9.33
CA MET A 70 6.78 -4.62 9.39
C MET A 70 8.26 -4.96 9.56
N TRP A 71 9.16 -4.26 8.87
CA TRP A 71 10.61 -4.41 9.07
C TRP A 71 11.02 -4.10 10.51
N ALA A 72 10.53 -2.99 11.08
CA ALA A 72 10.80 -2.65 12.47
C ALA A 72 10.23 -3.68 13.46
N GLN A 73 9.07 -4.28 13.18
CA GLN A 73 8.52 -5.39 13.94
C GLN A 73 9.40 -6.64 13.85
N ALA A 74 9.90 -6.97 12.66
CA ALA A 74 10.79 -8.09 12.45
C ALA A 74 12.14 -7.91 13.16
N VAL A 75 12.74 -6.72 13.13
CA VAL A 75 13.94 -6.38 13.91
C VAL A 75 13.71 -6.59 15.40
N LYS A 76 12.58 -6.12 15.93
CA LYS A 76 12.20 -6.33 17.34
C LYS A 76 12.03 -7.82 17.66
N LYS A 77 11.33 -8.57 16.80
CA LYS A 77 11.11 -10.01 16.96
C LYS A 77 12.42 -10.81 16.91
N ALA A 78 13.34 -10.44 16.02
CA ALA A 78 14.65 -11.07 15.87
C ALA A 78 15.65 -10.64 16.96
N ASN A 79 15.35 -9.57 17.71
CA ASN A 79 16.29 -8.89 18.59
C ASN A 79 17.65 -8.60 17.91
N SER A 80 17.59 -8.23 16.62
CA SER A 80 18.77 -8.07 15.78
C SER A 80 18.44 -7.31 14.51
N THR A 81 19.44 -6.64 13.94
CA THR A 81 19.41 -6.04 12.60
C THR A 81 20.14 -6.89 11.56
N ASP A 82 20.57 -8.10 11.93
CA ASP A 82 21.16 -9.06 11.00
C ASP A 82 20.14 -9.45 9.90
N VAL A 83 20.60 -9.40 8.65
CA VAL A 83 19.72 -9.51 7.47
C VAL A 83 18.96 -10.84 7.44
N ASP A 84 19.65 -11.96 7.65
CA ASP A 84 19.05 -13.28 7.56
C ASP A 84 18.06 -13.52 8.70
N LYS A 85 18.39 -13.05 9.92
CA LYS A 85 17.46 -13.10 11.06
C LYS A 85 16.22 -12.25 10.83
N VAL A 86 16.36 -11.06 10.26
CA VAL A 86 15.23 -10.17 9.95
C VAL A 86 14.37 -10.76 8.84
N ILE A 87 14.97 -11.31 7.77
CA ILE A 87 14.26 -12.03 6.70
C ILE A 87 13.40 -13.14 7.29
N ALA A 88 13.96 -14.01 8.13
CA ALA A 88 13.19 -15.08 8.77
C ALA A 88 12.06 -14.52 9.67
N ALA A 89 12.31 -13.41 10.37
CA ALA A 89 11.33 -12.78 11.25
C ALA A 89 10.21 -12.02 10.51
N MET A 90 10.41 -11.65 9.23
CA MET A 90 9.41 -10.99 8.39
C MET A 90 8.27 -11.93 7.96
N ALA A 91 8.55 -13.22 7.80
CA ALA A 91 7.56 -14.22 7.41
C ALA A 91 6.33 -14.20 8.34
N GLY A 92 5.14 -14.03 7.75
CA GLY A 92 3.86 -14.06 8.47
C GLY A 92 3.56 -12.82 9.32
N GLN A 93 4.38 -11.76 9.29
CA GLN A 93 4.06 -10.49 9.95
C GLN A 93 2.73 -9.92 9.47
N THR A 94 2.00 -9.24 10.35
CA THR A 94 0.73 -8.59 10.02
C THR A 94 0.74 -7.12 10.42
N PHE A 95 -0.01 -6.30 9.69
CA PHE A 95 -0.10 -4.88 9.94
C PHE A 95 -1.50 -4.34 9.64
N ASN A 96 -2.05 -3.56 10.56
CA ASN A 96 -3.31 -2.85 10.35
C ASN A 96 -3.06 -1.69 9.38
N ALA A 97 -3.29 -1.91 8.08
CA ALA A 97 -2.96 -0.95 7.05
C ALA A 97 -3.89 0.27 7.05
N PRO A 98 -3.43 1.43 6.55
CA PRO A 98 -4.29 2.59 6.30
C PRO A 98 -5.53 2.27 5.46
N SER A 99 -5.43 1.31 4.53
CA SER A 99 -6.59 0.83 3.75
C SER A 99 -7.73 0.23 4.59
N GLY A 100 -7.53 0.02 5.90
CA GLY A 100 -8.52 -0.55 6.82
C GLY A 100 -8.58 -2.08 6.78
N ILE A 101 -7.72 -2.71 5.97
CA ILE A 101 -7.59 -4.16 5.85
C ILE A 101 -6.23 -4.57 6.42
N VAL A 102 -6.18 -5.69 7.14
CA VAL A 102 -4.92 -6.22 7.68
C VAL A 102 -4.07 -6.78 6.54
N SER A 103 -2.91 -6.18 6.31
CA SER A 103 -1.90 -6.69 5.39
C SER A 103 -1.08 -7.78 6.06
N LYS A 104 -0.64 -8.78 5.29
CA LYS A 104 0.16 -9.90 5.79
C LYS A 104 1.33 -10.18 4.88
N MET A 105 2.53 -10.31 5.44
CA MET A 105 3.71 -10.79 4.72
C MET A 105 3.55 -12.29 4.46
N ASP A 106 3.61 -12.70 3.20
CA ASP A 106 3.59 -14.12 2.84
C ASP A 106 4.77 -14.84 3.50
N GLU A 107 4.52 -16.02 4.03
CA GLU A 107 5.50 -16.80 4.79
C GLU A 107 6.69 -17.30 3.96
N LYS A 108 6.56 -17.28 2.63
CA LYS A 108 7.48 -18.01 1.75
C LYS A 108 8.07 -17.16 0.63
N ASN A 109 7.33 -16.18 0.12
CA ASN A 109 7.75 -15.42 -1.06
C ASN A 109 7.99 -13.93 -0.82
N HIS A 110 7.84 -13.45 0.42
CA HIS A 110 8.03 -12.05 0.82
C HIS A 110 7.19 -11.02 0.04
N HIS A 111 6.14 -11.45 -0.66
CA HIS A 111 5.14 -10.56 -1.21
C HIS A 111 4.06 -10.30 -0.16
N LEU A 112 3.43 -9.14 -0.27
CA LEU A 112 2.43 -8.72 0.70
C LEU A 112 1.02 -9.09 0.23
N HIS A 113 0.27 -9.80 1.07
CA HIS A 113 -1.17 -9.92 0.91
C HIS A 113 -1.80 -8.57 1.22
N LYS A 114 -2.41 -7.93 0.21
CA LYS A 114 -3.01 -6.59 0.31
C LYS A 114 -4.44 -6.60 -0.20
N SER A 115 -5.20 -5.63 0.27
CA SER A 115 -6.50 -5.26 -0.29
C SER A 115 -6.39 -4.78 -1.74
N VAL A 116 -7.48 -4.87 -2.51
CA VAL A 116 -7.58 -4.23 -3.83
C VAL A 116 -8.85 -3.39 -3.86
N PHE A 117 -8.73 -2.18 -4.39
CA PHE A 117 -9.81 -1.22 -4.56
C PHE A 117 -9.91 -0.79 -6.02
N ILE A 118 -11.13 -0.59 -6.50
CA ILE A 118 -11.39 0.16 -7.73
C ILE A 118 -11.92 1.53 -7.33
N GLY A 119 -11.22 2.57 -7.76
CA GLY A 119 -11.56 3.96 -7.53
C GLY A 119 -11.93 4.67 -8.82
N GLU A 120 -12.97 5.47 -8.79
CA GLU A 120 -13.38 6.38 -9.87
C GLU A 120 -12.85 7.78 -9.60
N ILE A 121 -12.18 8.39 -10.57
CA ILE A 121 -11.59 9.72 -10.42
C ILE A 121 -12.68 10.78 -10.27
N LYS A 122 -12.52 11.65 -9.28
CA LYS A 122 -13.31 12.86 -9.05
C LYS A 122 -12.64 14.10 -9.63
N ALA A 123 -13.45 15.14 -9.86
CA ALA A 123 -12.98 16.44 -10.34
C ALA A 123 -11.98 17.13 -9.38
N ASP A 124 -11.93 16.76 -8.10
CA ASP A 124 -10.99 17.31 -7.11
C ASP A 124 -9.64 16.58 -7.06
N GLY A 125 -9.41 15.59 -7.95
CA GLY A 125 -8.19 14.79 -7.98
C GLY A 125 -8.12 13.71 -6.90
N GLN A 126 -9.26 13.39 -6.28
CA GLN A 126 -9.42 12.26 -5.37
C GLN A 126 -10.20 11.12 -6.04
N PHE A 127 -10.37 10.01 -5.32
CA PHE A 127 -11.08 8.83 -5.82
C PHE A 127 -12.35 8.57 -5.01
N ASN A 128 -13.42 8.16 -5.70
CA ASN A 128 -14.57 7.48 -5.12
C ASN A 128 -14.33 5.98 -5.19
N VAL A 129 -14.27 5.30 -4.05
CA VAL A 129 -14.15 3.83 -4.04
C VAL A 129 -15.49 3.22 -4.47
N VAL A 130 -15.51 2.58 -5.65
CA VAL A 130 -16.71 1.94 -6.22
C VAL A 130 -16.73 0.43 -5.99
N TRP A 131 -15.58 -0.17 -5.72
CA TRP A 131 -15.48 -1.59 -5.36
C TRP A 131 -14.26 -1.84 -4.48
N LYS A 132 -14.34 -2.87 -3.62
CA LYS A 132 -13.21 -3.33 -2.80
C LYS A 132 -13.27 -4.83 -2.54
N THR A 133 -12.11 -5.42 -2.27
CA THR A 133 -12.04 -6.80 -1.76
C THR A 133 -12.57 -6.89 -0.32
N PRO A 134 -13.15 -8.04 0.08
CA PRO A 134 -13.63 -8.25 1.46
C PRO A 134 -12.49 -8.37 2.48
N GLY A 135 -11.27 -8.66 2.03
CA GLY A 135 -10.06 -8.82 2.84
C GLY A 135 -8.81 -8.75 1.97
N PRO A 136 -7.64 -9.14 2.51
CA PRO A 136 -6.41 -9.13 1.73
C PRO A 136 -6.46 -10.23 0.66
N VAL A 137 -6.05 -9.89 -0.55
CA VAL A 137 -5.83 -10.85 -1.64
C VAL A 137 -4.50 -11.54 -1.39
N LYS A 138 -4.48 -12.87 -1.47
CA LYS A 138 -3.23 -13.63 -1.39
C LYS A 138 -2.29 -13.17 -2.50
N ALA A 139 -1.04 -12.92 -2.12
CA ALA A 139 0.00 -12.51 -3.04
C ALA A 139 0.31 -13.64 -4.03
N LYS A 140 0.24 -13.31 -5.32
CA LYS A 140 0.64 -14.16 -6.42
C LYS A 140 1.63 -13.37 -7.29
N PRO A 141 2.94 -13.65 -7.20
CA PRO A 141 3.94 -12.95 -8.01
C PRO A 141 3.68 -13.11 -9.51
N TRP A 142 3.05 -14.22 -9.90
CA TRP A 142 2.79 -14.59 -11.27
C TRP A 142 1.29 -14.58 -11.55
N SER A 143 0.86 -13.73 -12.48
CA SER A 143 -0.52 -13.73 -12.95
C SER A 143 -0.75 -14.94 -13.87
N PRO A 144 -1.75 -15.81 -13.60
CA PRO A 144 -2.06 -16.95 -14.46
C PRO A 144 -2.67 -16.54 -15.81
N TYR A 145 -3.01 -15.26 -15.96
CA TYR A 145 -3.59 -14.69 -17.19
C TYR A 145 -2.52 -14.19 -18.17
N ILE A 146 -1.24 -14.23 -17.79
CA ILE A 146 -0.11 -13.87 -18.66
C ILE A 146 0.51 -15.16 -19.17
N GLU A 147 0.67 -15.26 -20.50
CA GLU A 147 1.27 -16.43 -21.14
C GLU A 147 2.65 -16.75 -20.55
N GLY A 148 2.88 -18.03 -20.21
CA GLY A 148 4.13 -18.52 -19.63
C GLY A 148 4.28 -18.33 -18.11
N ASN A 149 3.31 -17.72 -17.44
CA ASN A 149 3.29 -17.63 -15.96
C ASN A 149 2.54 -18.78 -15.28
N ASP A 150 1.71 -19.51 -16.01
CA ASP A 150 0.87 -20.61 -15.52
C ASP A 150 1.65 -21.73 -14.81
N LYS A 151 2.94 -21.89 -15.15
CA LYS A 151 3.83 -22.91 -14.58
C LYS A 151 4.79 -22.38 -13.52
N LYS A 152 4.79 -21.07 -13.25
CA LYS A 152 5.73 -20.48 -12.30
C LYS A 152 5.20 -20.64 -10.87
N PRO A 153 6.02 -21.14 -9.93
CA PRO A 153 5.60 -21.24 -8.54
C PRO A 153 5.45 -19.86 -7.92
N ASP A 154 4.44 -19.69 -7.08
CA ASP A 154 4.28 -18.49 -6.24
C ASP A 154 5.36 -18.41 -5.15
N GLU A 155 6.07 -19.52 -4.88
CA GLU A 155 7.11 -19.63 -3.87
C GLU A 155 8.50 -19.67 -4.53
N PRO A 156 9.54 -19.07 -3.93
CA PRO A 156 10.90 -19.17 -4.44
C PRO A 156 11.35 -20.62 -4.56
N ALA A 157 12.16 -20.92 -5.57
CA ALA A 157 12.84 -22.22 -5.64
C ALA A 157 13.68 -22.42 -4.37
N LYS A 158 13.61 -23.63 -3.79
CA LYS A 158 14.46 -23.97 -2.65
C LYS A 158 15.92 -23.86 -3.09
N LYS A 159 16.71 -23.12 -2.30
CA LYS A 159 18.18 -23.10 -2.43
C LYS A 159 18.77 -24.41 -1.93
#